data_AF-A0A257PBC7-F1
#
_entry.id   AF-A0A257PBC7-F1
#
_cell.length_a   1.000
_cell.length_b   1.000
_cell.length_c   1.000
_cell.angle_alpha   90.00
_cell.angle_beta   90.00
_cell.angle_gamma   90.00
#
_symmetry.space_group_name_H-M   'P 1'
#
loop_
_entity.id
_entity.type
_entity.pdbx_description
1 polymer ?
#
loop_
_entity_poly.entity_id
_entity_poly.type
_entity_poly.pdbx_seq_one_letter_code
_entity_poly.pdbx_strand_id
1 'polypeptide(L)' 'MKVKGTELLQATTELAVDVSGPMATPIWAQELEALNEPDDMLEASSAGTSSYLMLRAASIYGGTNEIQKNILTKAVLGL' A
#
# COMPACT_ATOMS: atom_id res chain seq x y z
N MET A 1 11.06 7.28 13.59
CA MET A 1 9.96 6.31 13.37
C MET A 1 9.21 6.51 12.06
N LYS A 2 8.78 7.73 11.69
CA LYS A 2 7.92 7.98 10.50
C LYS A 2 8.41 7.35 9.20
N VAL A 3 9.64 7.63 8.77
CA VAL A 3 10.18 7.20 7.46
C VAL A 3 10.10 5.67 7.29
N LYS A 4 10.64 4.90 8.26
CA LYS A 4 10.59 3.44 8.18
C LYS A 4 9.19 2.88 8.33
N GLY A 5 8.35 3.48 9.16
CA GLY A 5 6.95 3.07 9.29
C GLY A 5 6.18 3.19 7.97
N THR A 6 6.35 4.31 7.26
CA THR A 6 5.67 4.53 5.98
C THR A 6 6.24 3.68 4.84
N GLU A 7 7.55 3.44 4.82
CA GLU A 7 8.18 2.48 3.89
C GLU A 7 7.64 1.05 4.09
N LEU A 8 7.51 0.61 5.35
CA LEU A 8 6.96 -0.72 5.66
C LEU A 8 5.47 -0.83 5.31
N LEU A 9 4.68 0.20 5.60
CA LEU A 9 3.26 0.24 5.22
C LEU A 9 3.08 0.11 3.70
N GLN A 10 3.86 0.87 2.93
CA GLN A 10 3.81 0.77 1.46
C GLN A 10 4.21 -0.63 0.99
N ALA A 11 5.35 -1.15 1.44
CA ALA A 11 5.81 -2.48 1.02
C ALA A 11 4.83 -3.60 1.38
N THR A 12 4.20 -3.53 2.56
CA THR A 12 3.26 -4.56 3.02
C THR A 12 1.94 -4.50 2.25
N THR A 13 1.42 -3.29 1.99
CA THR A 13 0.16 -3.12 1.25
C THR A 13 0.33 -3.37 -0.23
N GLU A 14 1.49 -3.07 -0.81
CA GLU A 14 1.87 -3.44 -2.17
C GLU A 14 1.93 -4.96 -2.33
N LEU A 15 2.60 -5.64 -1.40
CA LEU A 15 2.64 -7.11 -1.39
C LEU A 15 1.22 -7.72 -1.29
N ALA A 16 0.33 -7.13 -0.50
CA ALA A 16 -1.05 -7.60 -0.39
C ALA A 16 -1.81 -7.50 -1.73
N VAL A 17 -1.59 -6.42 -2.48
CA VAL A 17 -2.14 -6.24 -3.84
C VAL A 17 -1.54 -7.24 -4.82
N ASP A 18 -0.21 -7.42 -4.80
CA ASP A 18 0.48 -8.35 -5.68
C ASP A 18 0.05 -9.80 -5.47
N VAL A 19 -0.08 -10.23 -4.21
CA VAL A 19 -0.56 -11.58 -3.84
C VAL A 19 -2.01 -11.79 -4.25
N SER A 20 -2.84 -10.74 -4.21
CA SER A 20 -4.24 -10.80 -4.63
C SER A 20 -4.39 -10.96 -6.15
N GLY A 21 -3.36 -10.63 -6.93
CA GLY A 21 -3.32 -10.86 -8.38
C GLY A 21 -4.51 -10.21 -9.11
N PRO A 22 -5.18 -10.91 -10.04
CA PRO A 22 -6.34 -10.37 -10.76
C PRO A 22 -7.48 -9.90 -9.82
N MET A 23 -7.66 -10.55 -8.68
CA MET A 23 -8.71 -10.18 -7.71
C MET A 23 -8.51 -8.77 -7.12
N ALA A 24 -7.31 -8.20 -7.23
CA ALA A 24 -6.97 -6.90 -6.67
C ALA A 24 -7.65 -5.73 -7.39
N THR A 25 -8.12 -5.91 -8.63
CA THR A 25 -8.81 -4.84 -9.35
C THR A 25 -10.25 -5.23 -9.72
N PRO A 26 -11.25 -4.39 -9.40
CA PRO A 26 -12.65 -4.70 -9.68
C PRO A 26 -13.01 -4.56 -11.17
N ILE A 27 -12.07 -4.17 -12.04
CA ILE A 27 -12.29 -4.10 -13.49
C ILE A 27 -12.65 -5.48 -14.06
N TRP A 28 -12.18 -6.56 -13.42
CA TRP A 28 -12.50 -7.93 -13.82
C TRP A 28 -13.64 -8.55 -13.01
N ALA A 29 -14.47 -7.75 -12.31
CA ALA A 29 -15.53 -8.30 -11.47
C ALA A 29 -16.47 -9.26 -12.23
N GLN A 30 -16.77 -8.95 -13.51
CA GLN A 30 -17.61 -9.80 -14.36
C GLN A 30 -16.89 -11.09 -14.81
N GLU A 31 -15.61 -10.99 -15.16
CA GLU A 31 -14.78 -12.15 -15.50
C GLU A 31 -14.48 -13.04 -14.29
N LEU A 32 -14.41 -12.46 -13.09
CA LEU A 32 -14.20 -13.17 -11.82
C LEU A 32 -15.46 -13.89 -11.36
N GLU A 33 -16.63 -13.28 -11.53
CA GLU A 33 -17.93 -13.93 -11.33
C GLU A 33 -18.08 -15.14 -12.25
N ALA A 34 -17.55 -15.08 -13.48
CA ALA A 34 -17.54 -16.20 -14.43
C ALA A 34 -16.56 -17.33 -14.07
N LEU A 35 -15.57 -17.08 -13.19
CA LEU A 35 -14.58 -18.07 -12.76
C LEU A 35 -15.03 -18.93 -11.57
N ASN A 36 -16.24 -18.70 -11.01
CA ASN A 36 -16.76 -19.41 -9.82
C ASN A 36 -15.80 -19.36 -8.60
N GLU A 37 -15.00 -18.29 -8.49
CA GLU A 37 -14.15 -18.07 -7.32
C GLU A 37 -15.01 -17.77 -6.08
N PRO A 38 -14.61 -18.20 -4.87
CA PRO A 38 -15.36 -17.93 -3.65
C PRO A 38 -15.45 -16.42 -3.38
N ASP A 39 -16.66 -15.92 -3.14
CA ASP A 39 -16.98 -14.50 -2.93
C ASP A 39 -16.11 -13.87 -1.81
N ASP A 40 -15.82 -14.62 -0.75
CA ASP A 40 -14.97 -14.21 0.37
C ASP A 40 -13.53 -13.82 -0.05
N MET A 41 -13.00 -14.50 -1.08
CA MET A 41 -11.65 -14.25 -1.58
C MET A 41 -11.57 -12.98 -2.41
N LEU A 42 -12.66 -12.63 -3.11
CA LEU A 42 -12.83 -11.38 -3.83
C LEU A 42 -12.97 -10.19 -2.87
N GLU A 43 -13.76 -10.34 -1.81
CA GLU A 43 -13.93 -9.30 -0.79
C GLU A 43 -12.59 -8.96 -0.12
N ALA A 44 -11.86 -9.97 0.35
CA ALA A 44 -10.55 -9.80 0.98
C ALA A 44 -9.51 -9.15 0.03
N SER A 45 -9.49 -9.57 -1.24
CA SER A 45 -8.57 -9.04 -2.25
C SER A 45 -8.86 -7.57 -2.58
N SER A 46 -10.13 -7.20 -2.69
CA SER A 46 -10.55 -5.82 -2.96
C SER A 46 -10.23 -4.87 -1.79
N ALA A 47 -10.32 -5.36 -0.54
CA ALA A 47 -9.98 -4.61 0.66
C ALA A 47 -8.48 -4.26 0.73
N GLY A 48 -7.61 -5.14 0.24
CA GLY A 48 -6.16 -4.91 0.14
C GLY A 48 -5.83 -3.71 -0.76
N THR A 49 -6.48 -3.61 -1.91
CA THR A 49 -6.28 -2.51 -2.87
C THR A 49 -6.72 -1.15 -2.34
N SER A 50 -7.89 -1.09 -1.69
CA SER A 50 -8.37 0.13 -1.05
C SER A 50 -7.37 0.63 0.01
N SER A 51 -6.85 -0.29 0.82
CA SER A 51 -5.84 0.01 1.84
C SER A 51 -4.53 0.52 1.22
N TYR A 52 -4.02 -0.11 0.16
CA TYR A 52 -2.83 0.32 -0.56
C TYR A 52 -2.96 1.75 -1.09
N LEU A 53 -4.07 2.06 -1.77
CA LEU A 53 -4.31 3.38 -2.35
C LEU A 53 -4.41 4.47 -1.28
N MET A 54 -5.12 4.21 -0.18
CA MET A 54 -5.27 5.17 0.91
C MET A 54 -3.97 5.40 1.68
N LEU A 55 -3.25 4.32 2.02
CA LEU A 55 -2.06 4.38 2.87
C LEU A 55 -0.83 4.93 2.14
N ARG A 56 -0.84 5.01 0.81
CA ARG A 56 0.24 5.66 0.03
C ARG A 56 0.45 7.12 0.46
N ALA A 57 -0.62 7.81 0.84
CA ALA A 57 -0.58 9.19 1.32
C ALA A 57 0.23 9.37 2.61
N ALA A 58 0.45 8.31 3.40
CA ALA A 58 1.25 8.37 4.62
C ALA A 58 2.71 8.79 4.36
N SER A 59 3.23 8.54 3.15
CA SER A 59 4.58 8.99 2.76
C SER A 59 4.71 10.52 2.63
N ILE A 60 3.59 11.24 2.47
CA ILE A 60 3.55 12.71 2.29
C ILE A 60 2.89 13.43 3.48
N TYR A 61 1.93 12.82 4.17
CA TYR A 61 1.30 13.41 5.34
C TYR A 61 2.30 13.68 6.45
N GLY A 62 2.22 14.87 7.06
CA GLY A 62 3.17 15.33 8.06
C GLY A 62 4.59 15.61 7.52
N GLY A 63 4.71 15.83 6.20
CA GLY A 63 5.97 16.08 5.50
C GLY A 63 6.47 14.84 4.76
N THR A 64 7.03 15.06 3.57
CA THR A 64 7.49 13.96 2.71
C THR A 64 8.60 13.15 3.37
N ASN A 65 8.69 11.86 3.04
CA ASN A 65 9.76 11.00 3.51
C ASN A 65 11.16 11.56 3.17
N GLU A 66 11.32 12.25 2.04
CA GLU A 66 12.56 12.89 1.62
C GLU A 66 12.97 14.03 2.56
N ILE A 67 12.04 14.93 2.88
CA ILE A 67 12.30 16.02 3.83
C ILE A 67 12.64 15.45 5.21
N GLN A 68 11.92 14.41 5.65
CA GLN A 68 12.18 13.74 6.93
C GLN A 68 13.56 13.05 6.96
N LYS A 69 13.99 12.43 5.85
CA LYS A 69 15.35 11.89 5.70
C LYS A 69 16.39 13.00 5.79
N ASN A 70 16.18 14.11 5.10
CA ASN A 70 17.11 15.25 5.15
C ASN A 70 17.24 15.80 6.58
N ILE A 71 16.13 16.04 7.29
CA ILE A 71 16.14 16.50 8.69
C ILE A 71 16.95 15.53 9.58
N LEU A 72 16.72 14.23 9.43
CA LEU A 72 17.47 13.20 10.16
C LEU A 72 18.97 13.24 9.85
N THR A 73 19.33 13.35 8.56
CA THR A 73 20.73 13.48 8.12
C THR A 73 21.40 14.69 8.76
N LYS A 74 20.75 15.86 8.77
CA LYS A 74 21.28 17.07 9.44
C LYS A 74 21.46 16.86 10.94
N ALA A 75 20.46 16.26 11.59
CA ALA A 75 20.46 16.05 13.04
C ALA A 75 21.53 15.04 13.49
N VAL A 76 21.78 13.99 12.70
CA VAL A 76 22.71 12.91 13.06
C VAL A 76 24.14 13.20 12.57
N LEU A 77 24.28 13.72 11.35
CA LEU A 77 25.59 13.92 10.71
C LEU A 77 26.08 15.37 10.76
N GLY A 78 25.24 16.33 11.18
CA GLY A 78 25.62 17.75 11.27
C GLY A 78 25.78 18.46 9.93
N LEU A 79 25.21 17.90 8.85
CA LEU A 79 25.23 18.44 7.48
C LEU A 79 24.13 19.48 7.22
#